data_AF-A0A1V4XSB9-F1
#
_entry.id   AF-A0A1V4XSB9-F1
#
_cell.length_a   1.000
_cell.length_b   1.000
_cell.length_c   1.000
_cell.angle_alpha   90.00
_cell.angle_beta   90.00
_cell.angle_gamma   90.00
#
_symmetry.space_group_name_H-M   'P 1'
#
loop_
_entity.id
_entity.type
_entity.pdbx_description
1 polymer ?
#
loop_
_entity_poly.entity_id
_entity_poly.type
_entity_poly.pdbx_seq_one_letter_code
_entity_poly.pdbx_strand_id
1 'polypeptide(L)' 'MVGGEIYFHKKLQEPSFFGGVITGYRVEQDGQHRGDVVFTLQYQSECRNVRTGKYGWSKKIKIISEGEISS' A
#
# COMPACT_ATOMS: atom_id res chain seq x y z
N MET A 1 0.02 3.64 4.92
CA MET A 1 0.14 3.73 6.39
C MET A 1 -1.19 3.32 7.01
N VAL A 2 -1.20 2.84 8.26
CA VAL A 2 -2.45 2.41 8.94
C VAL A 2 -3.49 3.54 8.92
N GLY A 3 -4.75 3.20 8.65
CA GLY A 3 -5.86 4.12 8.43
C GLY A 3 -5.99 4.64 6.99
N GLY A 4 -4.97 4.46 6.15
CA GLY A 4 -5.04 4.82 4.74
C GLY A 4 -5.75 3.76 3.90
N GLU A 5 -6.37 4.19 2.80
CA GLU A 5 -6.98 3.31 1.82
C GLU A 5 -5.93 2.79 0.82
N ILE A 6 -6.10 1.54 0.40
CA ILE A 6 -5.33 0.91 -0.67
C ILE A 6 -6.27 0.40 -1.75
N TYR A 7 -5.93 0.66 -3.01
CA TYR A 7 -6.74 0.30 -4.17
C TYR A 7 -5.91 -0.56 -5.12
N PHE A 8 -6.44 -1.74 -5.45
CA PHE A 8 -5.81 -2.67 -6.36
C PHE A 8 -6.45 -2.56 -7.74
N HIS A 9 -5.60 -2.29 -8.73
CA HIS A 9 -5.99 -2.13 -10.14
C HIS A 9 -5.30 -3.22 -10.96
N LYS A 10 -5.97 -3.76 -11.98
CA LYS A 10 -5.33 -4.69 -12.93
C LYS A 10 -4.40 -3.94 -13.90
N LYS A 11 -4.78 -2.72 -14.27
CA LYS A 11 -3.95 -1.78 -15.04
C LYS A 11 -4.11 -0.37 -14.48
N LEU A 12 -3.09 0.48 -14.64
CA LEU A 12 -3.06 1.83 -14.06
C LEU A 12 -4.28 2.71 -14.39
N GLN A 13 -4.90 2.53 -15.56
CA GLN A 13 -6.05 3.34 -15.99
C GLN A 13 -7.40 2.64 -15.78
N GLU A 14 -7.39 1.40 -15.30
CA GLU A 14 -8.61 0.65 -15.04
C GLU A 14 -9.14 0.96 -13.63
N PRO A 15 -10.46 0.88 -13.41
CA PRO A 15 -11.03 0.95 -12.08
C PRO A 15 -10.42 -0.10 -11.14
N SER A 16 -10.35 0.23 -9.85
CA SER A 16 -9.95 -0.72 -8.83
C SER A 16 -10.92 -1.91 -8.80
N PHE A 17 -10.39 -3.11 -8.68
CA PHE A 17 -11.21 -4.32 -8.53
C PHE A 17 -11.36 -4.74 -7.07
N PHE A 18 -10.48 -4.25 -6.21
CA PHE A 18 -10.41 -4.56 -4.79
C PHE A 18 -9.73 -3.41 -4.04
N GLY A 19 -10.03 -3.27 -2.76
CA GLY A 19 -9.40 -2.26 -1.91
C GLY A 19 -9.97 -2.26 -0.51
N GLY A 20 -9.42 -1.41 0.34
CA GLY A 20 -9.86 -1.30 1.72
C GLY A 20 -8.93 -0.43 2.55
N VAL A 21 -9.18 -0.38 3.85
CA VAL A 21 -8.38 0.38 4.80
C VAL A 21 -7.28 -0.52 5.37
N ILE A 22 -6.05 -0.02 5.38
CA ILE A 22 -4.92 -0.67 6.03
C ILE A 22 -5.13 -0.61 7.54
N THR A 23 -5.23 -1.75 8.20
CA THR A 23 -5.38 -1.86 9.66
C THR A 23 -4.06 -2.15 10.37
N GLY A 24 -3.05 -2.62 9.63
CA GLY A 24 -1.74 -2.94 10.17
C GLY A 24 -0.71 -3.18 9.07
N TYR A 25 0.55 -3.28 9.47
CA TYR A 25 1.61 -3.79 8.62
C TYR A 25 2.66 -4.50 9.46
N ARG A 26 3.45 -5.36 8.84
CA ARG A 26 4.66 -5.94 9.43
C ARG A 26 5.74 -6.08 8.36
N VAL A 27 6.98 -6.16 8.81
CA VAL A 27 8.12 -6.53 7.96
C VAL A 27 8.43 -8.00 8.25
N GLU A 28 8.45 -8.83 7.21
CA GLU A 28 8.83 -10.23 7.35
C GLU A 28 10.31 -10.32 7.74
N GLN A 29 10.60 -11.01 8.84
CA GLN A 29 11.95 -11.05 9.43
C GLN A 29 12.80 -12.21 8.92
N ASP A 30 12.16 -13.26 8.39
CA ASP A 30 12.80 -14.54 8.10
C ASP A 30 12.27 -15.16 6.79
N GLY A 31 13.01 -16.12 6.26
CA GLY A 31 12.63 -16.88 5.06
C GLY A 31 12.85 -16.13 3.74
N GLN A 32 12.25 -16.66 2.66
CA GLN A 32 12.41 -16.15 1.30
C GLN A 32 11.87 -14.72 1.12
N HIS A 33 10.95 -14.30 1.98
CA HIS A 33 10.29 -13.00 1.94
C HIS A 33 10.88 -12.00 2.94
N ARG A 34 12.04 -12.28 3.53
CA ARG A 34 12.68 -11.37 4.48
C ARG A 34 12.83 -9.97 3.90
N GLY A 35 12.32 -8.97 4.62
CA GLY A 35 12.31 -7.56 4.22
C GLY A 35 11.03 -7.11 3.50
N ASP A 36 10.15 -8.03 3.10
CA ASP A 36 8.87 -7.69 2.48
C ASP A 36 7.95 -7.00 3.52
N VAL A 37 7.25 -5.95 3.07
CA VAL A 37 6.22 -5.27 3.87
C VAL A 37 4.86 -5.89 3.58
N VAL A 38 4.30 -6.57 4.59
CA VAL A 38 2.98 -7.20 4.50
C VAL A 38 1.94 -6.29 5.16
N PHE A 39 0.94 -5.88 4.38
CA PHE A 39 -0.18 -5.07 4.89
C PHE A 39 -1.35 -5.95 5.31
N THR A 40 -1.92 -5.66 6.48
CA THR A 40 -3.24 -6.15 6.86
C THR A 40 -4.26 -5.08 6.50
N LEU A 41 -5.34 -5.49 5.85
CA LEU A 41 -6.36 -4.59 5.36
C LEU A 41 -7.77 -5.15 5.63
N GLN A 42 -8.69 -4.25 5.95
CA GLN A 42 -10.11 -4.52 6.01
C GLN A 42 -10.72 -4.11 4.69
N TYR A 43 -11.30 -5.07 3.97
CA TYR A 43 -12.00 -4.82 2.72
C TYR A 43 -13.14 -3.80 2.90
N GLN A 44 -13.28 -2.91 1.94
CA GLN A 44 -14.37 -1.96 1.83
C GLN A 44 -14.92 -1.96 0.40
N SER A 45 -16.24 -2.12 0.27
CA SER A 45 -16.90 -2.20 -1.05
C SER A 45 -16.84 -0.86 -1.79
N GLU A 46 -16.76 0.23 -1.06
CA GLU A 46 -16.58 1.60 -1.54
C GLU A 46 -15.26 1.77 -2.29
N CYS A 47 -14.24 0.95 -1.97
CA CYS A 47 -12.97 0.97 -2.66
C CYS A 47 -12.97 0.23 -4.01
N ARG A 48 -14.10 -0.35 -4.44
CA ARG A 48 -14.25 -0.97 -5.76
C ARG A 48 -14.71 0.06 -6.79
N ASN A 49 -14.25 -0.11 -8.03
CA ASN A 49 -14.55 0.77 -9.17
C ASN A 49 -13.99 2.19 -9.07
N VAL A 50 -13.07 2.45 -8.13
CA VAL A 50 -12.38 3.75 -8.01
C VAL A 50 -11.38 3.88 -9.14
N ARG A 51 -11.44 4.99 -9.88
CA ARG A 51 -10.47 5.32 -10.94
C ARG A 51 -9.44 6.28 -10.39
N THR A 52 -8.16 5.97 -10.59
CA THR A 52 -7.10 6.93 -10.33
C THR A 52 -6.90 7.78 -11.59
N GLY A 53 -7.04 9.11 -11.46
CA GLY A 53 -6.96 10.04 -12.59
C GLY A 53 -5.52 10.34 -13.04
N LYS A 54 -5.36 10.90 -14.25
CA LYS A 54 -4.08 11.29 -14.90
C LYS A 54 -3.20 12.25 -14.05
N TYR A 55 -3.81 12.94 -13.09
CA TYR A 55 -3.18 13.86 -12.12
C TYR A 55 -3.14 13.32 -10.68
N GLY A 56 -3.67 12.12 -10.43
CA GLY A 56 -3.92 11.56 -9.09
C GLY A 56 -2.74 10.78 -8.49
N TRP A 57 -1.64 10.65 -9.22
CA TRP A 57 -0.37 10.18 -8.66
C TRP A 57 0.52 11.40 -8.37
N SER A 58 0.30 12.07 -7.25
CA SER A 58 1.46 12.61 -6.54
C SER A 58 2.20 11.40 -6.00
N LYS A 59 3.37 11.06 -6.57
CA LYS A 59 4.36 10.14 -5.99
C LYS A 59 4.75 10.66 -4.58
N LYS A 60 3.88 10.51 -3.60
CA LYS A 60 4.22 10.59 -2.18
C LYS A 60 4.39 9.17 -1.68
N ILE A 61 5.31 8.43 -2.30
CA ILE A 61 6.01 7.40 -1.55
C ILE A 61 6.96 8.18 -0.65
N LYS A 62 6.53 8.48 0.57
CA LYS A 62 7.46 8.97 1.60
C LYS A 62 8.20 7.74 2.10
N ILE A 63 9.30 7.38 1.42
CA ILE A 63 10.29 6.46 1.98
C ILE A 63 10.94 7.23 3.13
N ILE A 64 10.57 6.92 4.37
CA ILE A 64 11.36 7.34 5.54
C ILE A 64 12.28 6.17 5.82
N SER A 65 13.52 6.25 5.33
CA SER A 65 14.61 5.42 5.82
C SER A 65 15.11 6.07 7.13
N GLU A 66 14.76 5.46 8.27
CA GLU A 66 15.45 5.75 9.53
C GLU A 66 16.58 4.73 9.72
N GLY A 67 17.81 5.24 9.73
CA GLY A 67 18.94 4.64 10.46
C GLY A 67 20.01 3.94 9.64
N GLU A 68 20.98 4.71 9.13
CA GLU A 68 22.38 4.28 9.30
C GLU A 68 22.68 4.36 10.81
N ILE A 69 22.87 3.21 11.45
CA ILE A 69 23.59 3.17 12.72
C ILE A 69 25.05 2.91 12.33
N SER A 70 25.85 3.98 12.32
CA SER A 70 27.29 3.91 12.23
C SER A 70 27.89 4.50 13.51
N SER A 71 28.44 3.57 14.31
CA SER A 71 29.52 3.67 15.31
C SER A 71 29.40 4.68 16.45
#